data_AF-A0A815VKS6-F1
#
_entry.id   AF-A0A815VKS6-F1
#
_cell.length_a   1.000
_cell.length_b   1.000
_cell.length_c   1.000
_cell.angle_alpha   90.00
_cell.angle_beta   90.00
_cell.angle_gamma   90.00
#
_symmetry.space_group_name_H-M   'P 1'
#
loop_
_entity.id
_entity.type
_entity.pdbx_description
1 polymer ?
#
loop_
_entity_poly.entity_id
_entity_poly.type
_entity_poly.pdbx_seq_one_letter_code
_entity_poly.pdbx_strand_id
1 'polypeptide(L)'
;TQTQTQLNQTNSSQTTGLAYYCGGISSYTLWQTFSSDGITMIINTASCNFNSTPLYFTSMAGTSDHWSLIGYTAIYRPSSNVFTVYARSTYYPNGTFLLIESQTFQWNVNWFGLSH
;
A
#
# COMPACT_ATOMS: atom_id res chain seq x y z
N THR A 1 -20.95 18.46 20.39
CA THR A 1 -19.71 19.09 19.86
C THR A 1 -18.59 18.11 20.06
N GLN A 2 -18.15 17.39 19.02
CA GLN A 2 -17.09 16.40 19.14
C GLN A 2 -15.74 17.12 19.07
N THR A 3 -15.01 17.10 20.18
CA THR A 3 -13.70 17.70 20.32
C THR A 3 -12.68 16.79 19.62
N GLN A 4 -12.21 17.24 18.45
CA GLN A 4 -11.15 16.54 17.71
C GLN A 4 -9.81 16.85 18.39
N THR A 5 -9.27 15.88 19.11
CA THR A 5 -7.91 15.95 19.66
C THR A 5 -6.93 15.91 18.50
N GLN A 6 -6.31 17.04 18.17
CA GLN A 6 -5.19 17.06 17.24
C GLN A 6 -4.04 16.26 17.85
N LEU A 7 -3.69 15.15 17.22
CA LEU A 7 -2.47 14.42 17.55
C LEU A 7 -1.29 15.21 16.98
N ASN A 8 -0.46 15.73 17.87
CA ASN A 8 0.83 16.36 17.59
C ASN A 8 1.67 15.44 16.69
N GLN A 9 1.80 15.79 15.41
CA GLN A 9 2.79 15.18 14.54
C GLN A 9 4.12 15.91 14.74
N THR A 10 5.05 15.27 15.45
CA THR A 10 6.44 15.70 15.50
C THR A 10 7.12 15.34 14.18
N ASN A 11 7.44 16.36 13.38
CA ASN A 11 8.41 16.24 12.30
C ASN A 11 9.77 15.88 12.91
N SER A 12 10.24 14.63 12.78
CA SER A 12 11.65 14.33 13.04
C SER A 12 12.43 14.41 11.74
N SER A 13 13.29 15.41 11.70
CA SER A 13 14.24 15.73 10.64
C SER A 13 15.06 14.51 10.19
N GLN A 14 15.18 14.35 8.88
CA GLN A 14 16.16 13.48 8.25
C GLN A 14 17.55 13.79 8.79
N THR A 15 18.13 12.84 9.51
CA THR A 15 19.57 12.70 9.67
C THR A 15 19.93 11.36 9.07
N THR A 16 21.02 11.31 8.32
CA THR A 16 21.60 10.12 7.70
C THR A 16 21.68 8.97 8.71
N GLY A 17 20.70 8.07 8.68
CA GLY A 17 20.47 7.07 9.71
C GLY A 17 19.16 6.35 9.43
N LEU A 18 19.11 5.07 9.79
CA LEU A 18 17.98 4.17 9.61
C LEU A 18 16.64 4.85 9.95
N ALA A 19 15.62 4.71 9.11
CA ALA A 19 14.33 5.33 9.36
C ALA A 19 13.50 4.49 10.34
N TYR A 20 12.99 5.11 11.41
CA TYR A 20 11.98 4.49 12.30
C TYR A 20 10.59 4.49 11.67
N TYR A 21 10.33 5.41 10.75
CA TYR A 21 9.11 5.44 9.98
C TYR A 21 9.37 5.94 8.56
N CYS A 22 8.56 5.47 7.61
CA CYS A 22 8.61 5.90 6.22
C CYS A 22 7.25 5.67 5.59
N GLY A 23 6.90 6.41 4.54
CA GLY A 23 5.65 6.22 3.83
C GLY A 23 5.79 6.56 2.37
N GLY A 24 4.81 6.16 1.59
CA GLY A 24 4.79 6.41 0.16
C GLY A 24 3.48 6.05 -0.49
N ILE A 25 3.42 6.28 -1.79
CA ILE A 25 2.32 5.94 -2.67
C ILE A 25 2.91 5.09 -3.78
N SER A 26 2.39 3.89 -3.98
CA SER A 26 2.79 3.05 -5.11
C SER A 26 2.24 3.60 -6.42
N SER A 27 2.83 3.22 -7.56
CA SER A 27 2.22 3.49 -8.86
C SER A 27 1.21 2.40 -9.20
N TYR A 28 0.01 2.79 -9.64
CA TYR A 28 -1.03 1.90 -10.15
C TYR A 28 -0.54 0.99 -11.30
N THR A 29 0.48 1.42 -12.03
CA THR A 29 1.09 0.62 -13.10
C THR A 29 1.83 -0.62 -12.62
N LEU A 30 2.03 -0.78 -11.30
CA LEU A 30 2.71 -1.94 -10.72
C LEU A 30 1.78 -3.12 -10.44
N TRP A 31 0.47 -2.98 -10.64
CA TRP A 31 -0.46 -4.11 -10.54
C TRP A 31 -0.15 -5.16 -11.62
N GLN A 32 -0.23 -6.42 -11.23
CA GLN A 32 -0.07 -7.58 -12.10
C GLN A 32 -1.16 -8.60 -11.82
N THR A 33 -1.53 -9.39 -12.83
CA THR A 33 -2.44 -10.52 -12.64
C THR A 33 -1.82 -11.52 -11.65
N PHE A 34 -2.62 -11.98 -10.69
CA PHE A 34 -2.20 -13.00 -9.72
C PHE A 34 -2.96 -14.31 -9.86
N SER A 35 -4.30 -14.22 -9.96
CA SER A 35 -5.20 -15.37 -10.06
C SER A 35 -6.34 -15.07 -11.03
N SER A 36 -7.28 -16.01 -11.18
CA SER A 36 -8.49 -15.81 -11.97
C SER A 36 -9.36 -14.65 -11.49
N ASP A 37 -9.22 -14.21 -10.24
CA ASP A 37 -10.07 -13.21 -9.57
C ASP A 37 -9.27 -12.09 -8.86
N GLY A 38 -7.93 -12.12 -8.95
CA GLY A 38 -7.06 -11.28 -8.14
C GLY A 38 -5.86 -10.71 -8.88
N ILE A 39 -5.40 -9.58 -8.38
CA ILE A 39 -4.19 -8.88 -8.79
C ILE A 39 -3.22 -8.75 -7.61
N THR A 40 -1.95 -8.53 -7.90
CA THR A 40 -0.87 -8.39 -6.92
C THR A 40 -0.02 -7.17 -7.23
N MET A 41 0.57 -6.59 -6.19
CA MET A 41 1.56 -5.52 -6.30
C MET A 41 2.70 -5.77 -5.31
N ILE A 42 3.93 -5.68 -5.80
CA ILE A 42 5.14 -5.69 -4.98
C ILE A 42 5.54 -4.23 -4.74
N ILE A 43 5.61 -3.82 -3.48
CA ILE A 43 5.94 -2.45 -3.07
C ILE A 43 7.36 -2.44 -2.53
N ASN A 44 8.24 -1.75 -3.26
CA ASN A 44 9.64 -1.55 -2.87
C ASN A 44 9.74 -0.39 -1.87
N THR A 45 10.33 -0.65 -0.71
CA THR A 45 10.57 0.34 0.36
C THR A 45 12.06 0.50 0.68
N ALA A 46 12.96 0.06 -0.21
CA ALA A 46 14.40 0.08 0.01
C ALA A 46 14.94 1.49 0.30
N SER A 47 14.33 2.53 -0.31
CA SER A 47 14.70 3.92 -0.09
C SER A 47 14.52 4.40 1.35
N CYS A 48 13.73 3.69 2.16
CA CYS A 48 13.51 4.01 3.57
C CYS A 48 14.63 3.55 4.48
N ASN A 49 15.48 2.62 4.05
CA ASN A 49 16.59 2.08 4.84
C ASN A 49 16.15 1.61 6.24
N PHE A 50 15.12 0.77 6.32
CA PHE A 50 14.69 0.16 7.58
C PHE A 50 15.74 -0.84 8.10
N ASN A 51 15.93 -0.89 9.42
CA ASN A 51 16.89 -1.77 10.08
C ASN A 51 16.34 -3.17 10.38
N SER A 52 15.01 -3.27 10.52
CA SER A 52 14.26 -4.50 10.76
C SER A 52 13.07 -4.54 9.80
N THR A 53 12.26 -5.60 9.87
CA THR A 53 11.03 -5.66 9.06
C THR A 53 9.97 -4.76 9.70
N PRO A 54 9.51 -3.68 9.03
CA PRO A 54 8.53 -2.78 9.60
C PRO A 54 7.15 -3.42 9.70
N LEU A 55 6.34 -2.88 10.61
CA LEU A 55 4.90 -3.01 10.54
C LEU A 55 4.39 -2.09 9.43
N TYR A 56 3.88 -2.68 8.35
CA TYR A 56 3.29 -1.95 7.24
C TYR A 56 1.78 -1.79 7.41
N PHE A 57 1.29 -0.62 7.04
CA PHE A 57 -0.12 -0.27 6.97
C PHE A 57 -0.40 0.26 5.58
N THR A 58 -1.53 -0.12 4.99
CA THR A 58 -1.90 0.32 3.64
C THR A 58 -3.31 0.87 3.59
N SER A 59 -3.55 1.74 2.61
CA SER A 59 -4.88 2.14 2.16
C SER A 59 -4.90 2.20 0.63
N MET A 60 -6.08 2.09 0.03
CA MET A 60 -6.24 2.27 -1.41
C MET A 60 -6.63 3.70 -1.74
N ALA A 61 -6.06 4.24 -2.81
CA ALA A 61 -6.47 5.49 -3.44
C ALA A 61 -6.70 5.27 -4.92
N GLY A 62 -7.57 6.06 -5.53
CA GLY A 62 -7.87 6.01 -6.95
C GLY A 62 -8.97 6.99 -7.31
N THR A 63 -9.27 7.13 -8.60
CA THR A 63 -10.29 8.06 -9.09
C THR A 63 -11.72 7.52 -8.96
N SER A 64 -11.90 6.19 -8.97
CA SER A 64 -13.18 5.52 -8.72
C SER A 64 -12.98 4.09 -8.17
N ASP A 65 -14.07 3.44 -7.77
CA ASP A 65 -14.28 1.99 -7.59
C ASP A 65 -13.35 1.19 -6.66
N HIS A 66 -12.34 1.83 -6.06
CA HIS A 66 -11.41 1.18 -5.13
C HIS A 66 -12.08 0.68 -3.84
N TRP A 67 -13.28 1.18 -3.51
CA TRP A 67 -14.11 0.66 -2.41
C TRP A 67 -14.49 -0.81 -2.59
N SER A 68 -14.53 -1.31 -3.84
CA SER A 68 -14.91 -2.68 -4.17
C SER A 68 -13.81 -3.71 -3.91
N LEU A 69 -12.60 -3.25 -3.60
CA LEU A 69 -11.43 -4.11 -3.40
C LEU A 69 -11.43 -4.75 -2.02
N ILE A 70 -10.93 -5.99 -1.97
CA ILE A 70 -10.76 -6.79 -0.76
C ILE A 70 -9.31 -7.29 -0.72
N GLY A 71 -8.72 -7.34 0.47
CA GLY A 71 -7.40 -7.94 0.72
C GLY A 71 -6.22 -6.95 0.61
N TYR A 72 -6.44 -5.74 0.11
CA TYR A 72 -5.36 -4.76 -0.09
C TYR A 72 -4.67 -4.29 1.20
N THR A 73 -5.27 -4.56 2.37
CA THR A 73 -4.71 -4.31 3.71
C THR A 73 -3.95 -5.49 4.30
N ALA A 74 -4.02 -6.66 3.67
CA ALA A 74 -3.26 -7.82 4.09
C ALA A 74 -1.83 -7.74 3.54
N ILE A 75 -0.86 -7.61 4.44
CA ILE A 75 0.56 -7.48 4.11
C ILE A 75 1.19 -8.87 4.02
N TYR A 76 1.77 -9.20 2.85
CA TYR A 76 2.43 -10.48 2.60
C TYR A 76 3.93 -10.32 2.43
N ARG A 77 4.68 -11.30 2.95
CA ARG A 77 6.14 -11.41 2.82
C ARG A 77 6.88 -10.08 3.12
N PRO A 78 6.57 -9.37 4.22
CA PRO A 78 7.25 -8.13 4.53
C PRO A 78 8.72 -8.39 4.85
N SER A 79 9.58 -7.48 4.43
CA SER A 79 10.99 -7.36 4.80
C SER A 79 11.32 -5.89 5.09
N SER A 80 12.59 -5.56 5.35
CA SER A 80 13.03 -4.16 5.49
C SER A 80 12.96 -3.33 4.19
N ASN A 81 12.78 -3.97 3.04
CA ASN A 81 12.89 -3.30 1.75
C ASN A 81 11.76 -3.63 0.76
N VAL A 82 10.84 -4.52 1.11
CA VAL A 82 9.73 -4.91 0.26
C VAL A 82 8.58 -5.48 1.06
N PHE A 83 7.37 -5.33 0.54
CA PHE A 83 6.23 -6.16 0.91
C PHE A 83 5.32 -6.37 -0.30
N THR A 84 4.40 -7.33 -0.21
CA THR A 84 3.44 -7.65 -1.27
C THR A 84 2.03 -7.43 -0.78
N VAL A 85 1.18 -6.91 -1.67
CA VAL A 85 -0.26 -6.74 -1.46
C VAL A 85 -1.00 -7.50 -2.54
N TYR A 86 -2.08 -8.17 -2.15
CA TYR A 86 -3.03 -8.78 -3.08
C TYR A 86 -4.36 -8.05 -2.98
N ALA A 87 -5.02 -7.88 -4.12
CA ALA A 87 -6.37 -7.34 -4.17
C ALA A 87 -7.24 -8.23 -5.05
N ARG A 88 -8.48 -8.43 -4.62
CA ARG A 88 -9.53 -9.08 -5.42
C ARG A 88 -10.83 -8.30 -5.27
N SER A 89 -11.80 -8.60 -6.13
CA SER A 89 -13.14 -8.02 -6.05
C SER A 89 -14.17 -9.03 -6.52
N THR A 90 -15.35 -9.02 -5.89
CA THR A 90 -16.53 -9.76 -6.37
C THR A 90 -17.39 -8.93 -7.33
N TYR A 91 -17.03 -7.66 -7.54
CA TYR A 91 -17.74 -6.75 -8.43
C TYR A 91 -17.32 -6.93 -9.90
N TYR A 92 -16.06 -7.29 -10.14
CA TYR A 92 -15.51 -7.51 -11.48
C TYR A 92 -15.49 -8.99 -11.86
N PRO A 93 -15.60 -9.33 -13.16
CA PRO A 93 -15.81 -10.71 -13.59
C PRO A 93 -14.58 -11.62 -13.44
N ASN A 94 -13.36 -11.06 -13.49
CA ASN A 94 -12.11 -11.79 -13.33
C ASN A 94 -10.91 -10.84 -13.09
N GLY A 95 -9.75 -11.41 -12.77
CA GLY A 95 -8.51 -10.70 -12.51
C GLY A 95 -7.97 -9.89 -13.69
N THR A 96 -8.24 -10.30 -14.94
CA THR A 96 -7.85 -9.53 -16.14
C THR A 96 -8.66 -8.24 -16.25
N PHE A 97 -9.97 -8.30 -16.07
CA PHE A 97 -10.81 -7.09 -15.98
C PHE A 97 -10.40 -6.23 -14.80
N LEU A 98 -10.18 -6.84 -13.63
CA LEU A 98 -9.72 -6.11 -12.44
C LEU A 98 -8.40 -5.36 -12.68
N LEU A 99 -7.46 -5.98 -13.42
CA LEU A 99 -6.21 -5.33 -13.79
C LEU A 99 -6.46 -4.14 -14.72
N ILE A 100 -7.30 -4.26 -15.75
CA ILE A 100 -7.66 -3.15 -16.64
C ILE A 100 -8.23 -1.98 -15.83
N GLU A 101 -9.17 -2.25 -14.93
CA GLU A 101 -9.81 -1.20 -14.12
C GLU A 101 -8.84 -0.56 -13.12
N SER A 102 -7.87 -1.32 -12.60
CA SER A 102 -6.80 -0.76 -11.78
C SER A 102 -5.97 0.30 -12.51
N GLN A 103 -5.82 0.16 -13.84
CA GLN A 103 -5.13 1.14 -14.68
C GLN A 103 -6.04 2.33 -15.01
N THR A 104 -7.31 2.06 -15.37
CA THR A 104 -8.31 3.10 -15.68
C THR A 104 -8.55 4.04 -14.49
N PHE A 105 -8.74 3.48 -13.30
CA PHE A 105 -9.05 4.23 -12.09
C PHE A 105 -7.81 4.58 -11.25
N GLN A 106 -6.62 4.31 -11.77
CA GLN A 106 -5.34 4.66 -11.16
C GLN A 106 -5.26 4.21 -9.69
N TRP A 107 -5.54 2.94 -9.44
CA TRP A 107 -5.54 2.38 -8.09
C TRP A 107 -4.12 2.30 -7.53
N ASN A 108 -3.78 3.25 -6.67
CA ASN A 108 -2.51 3.30 -5.95
C ASN A 108 -2.68 2.71 -4.54
N VAL A 109 -1.61 2.11 -4.03
CA VAL A 109 -1.52 1.70 -2.63
C VAL A 109 -0.75 2.78 -1.88
N ASN A 110 -1.43 3.51 -1.01
CA ASN A 110 -0.76 4.35 -0.02
C ASN A 110 -0.25 3.42 1.09
N TRP A 111 0.94 3.68 1.60
CA TRP A 111 1.52 2.86 2.64
C TRP A 111 2.34 3.67 3.63
N PHE A 112 2.43 3.12 4.84
CA PHE A 112 3.26 3.61 5.91
C PHE A 112 3.89 2.43 6.64
N GLY A 113 5.19 2.51 6.91
CA GLY A 113 5.96 1.52 7.65
C GLY A 113 6.47 2.10 8.96
N LEU A 114 6.34 1.34 10.04
CA LEU A 114 6.89 1.61 11.37
C LEU A 114 7.89 0.53 11.75
N SER A 115 9.15 0.91 11.94
CA SER A 115 10.25 0.03 12.33
C SER A 115 10.65 0.31 13.77
N HIS A 116 11.01 -0.74 14.50
CA HIS A 116 11.44 -0.68 15.90
C HIS A 116 12.76 -1.41 16.11
#